data_AF-A0A7S2CII8-F1
#
_entry.id   AF-A0A7S2CII8-F1
#
_cell.length_a   1.000
_cell.length_b   1.000
_cell.length_c   1.000
_cell.angle_alpha   90.00
_cell.angle_beta   90.00
_cell.angle_gamma   90.00
#
_symmetry.space_group_name_H-M   'P 1'
#
loop_
_entity.id
_entity.type
_entity.pdbx_description
1 polymer ?
#
loop_
_entity_poly.entity_id
_entity_poly.type
_entity_poly.pdbx_seq_one_letter_code
_entity_poly.pdbx_strand_id
1 'polypeptide(L)'
;MIHLFRCCEALCSLPRRLCDAACHACWAACAQCQACGCCKCCSCRHLYDVCNGLALVLFQRPLAGYVLLCALFGVPIVAFGTVGLFAPASEKCHGLTTASAGCIVLGVLHFAFAIHFQRQLMSGFHWDEDTGIVNKAQREIDLAARTWHVLLYDVGFCLYVPTFLFSFGLGLWGLASAMYCGSGLHLLATGLLMAHGTCALFYFICCTCVVSCCGMAEWTLGLAASSGVEANTPQYGTHEVGAPVAVAQAVPPAATAPAA
;
A
#
# COMPACT_ATOMS: atom_id res chain seq x y z
N MET A 1 26.00 1.99 15.26
CA MET A 1 24.52 2.01 15.03
C MET A 1 23.86 3.35 15.35
N ILE A 2 24.28 4.12 16.37
CA ILE A 2 23.70 5.44 16.72
C ILE A 2 23.73 6.47 15.56
N HIS A 3 24.76 6.45 14.70
CA HIS A 3 24.83 7.35 13.53
C HIS A 3 23.85 6.99 12.40
N LEU A 4 23.42 5.71 12.32
CA LEU A 4 22.42 5.26 11.35
C LEU A 4 21.02 5.81 11.74
N PHE A 5 20.74 5.94 13.03
CA PHE A 5 19.53 6.57 13.54
C PHE A 5 19.47 8.10 13.35
N ARG A 6 20.61 8.81 13.41
CA ARG A 6 20.65 10.26 13.11
C ARG A 6 20.45 10.57 11.62
N CYS A 7 20.94 9.72 10.72
CA CYS A 7 20.60 9.81 9.30
C CYS A 7 19.11 9.54 9.06
N CYS A 8 18.54 8.54 9.76
CA CYS A 8 17.09 8.33 9.74
C CYS A 8 16.32 9.54 10.26
N GLU A 9 16.77 10.28 11.27
CA GLU A 9 16.04 11.46 11.75
C GLU A 9 15.89 12.54 10.66
N ALA A 10 16.97 12.84 9.93
CA ALA A 10 16.92 13.80 8.82
C ALA A 10 16.12 13.24 7.62
N LEU A 11 16.38 12.00 7.20
CA LEU A 11 15.69 11.34 6.09
C LEU A 11 14.23 10.99 6.39
N CYS A 12 13.84 10.82 7.65
CA CYS A 12 12.45 10.60 8.07
C CYS A 12 11.73 11.93 8.37
N SER A 13 12.46 13.01 8.71
CA SER A 13 11.83 14.32 8.95
C SER A 13 11.22 14.93 7.69
N LEU A 14 11.82 14.72 6.52
CA LEU A 14 11.35 15.29 5.26
C LEU A 14 10.07 14.59 4.75
N PRO A 15 9.99 13.25 4.69
CA PRO A 15 8.76 12.51 4.46
C PRO A 15 7.70 12.81 5.52
N ARG A 16 8.08 12.94 6.80
CA ARG A 16 7.13 13.33 7.86
C ARG A 16 6.53 14.71 7.62
N ARG A 17 7.34 15.72 7.29
CA ARG A 17 6.84 17.08 6.96
C ARG A 17 5.96 17.08 5.72
N LEU A 18 6.30 16.28 4.70
CA LEU A 18 5.48 16.10 3.50
C LEU A 18 4.17 15.37 3.81
N CYS A 19 4.21 14.36 4.67
CA CYS A 19 3.04 13.62 5.15
C CYS A 19 2.14 14.52 5.98
N ASP A 20 2.68 15.27 6.95
CA ASP A 20 1.94 16.25 7.75
C ASP A 20 1.29 17.31 6.85
N ALA A 21 2.02 17.83 5.85
CA ALA A 21 1.47 18.78 4.88
C ALA A 21 0.35 18.16 4.02
N ALA A 22 0.51 16.92 3.56
CA ALA A 22 -0.51 16.21 2.77
C ALA A 22 -1.75 15.86 3.60
N CYS A 23 -1.56 15.42 4.85
CA CYS A 23 -2.63 15.18 5.81
C CYS A 23 -3.37 16.48 6.14
N HIS A 24 -2.65 17.59 6.36
CA HIS A 24 -3.27 18.90 6.55
C HIS A 24 -4.03 19.38 5.32
N ALA A 25 -3.53 19.15 4.10
CA ALA A 25 -4.24 19.49 2.87
C ALA A 25 -5.54 18.67 2.70
N CYS A 26 -5.48 17.36 2.97
CA CYS A 26 -6.66 16.49 2.94
C CYS A 26 -7.69 16.90 4.01
N TRP A 27 -7.21 17.18 5.23
CA TRP A 27 -8.07 17.64 6.32
C TRP A 27 -8.69 19.00 6.03
N ALA A 28 -7.94 19.95 5.46
CA ALA A 28 -8.44 21.26 5.07
C ALA A 28 -9.52 21.14 4.00
N ALA A 29 -9.34 20.28 2.99
CA ALA A 29 -10.37 20.01 1.98
C ALA A 29 -11.67 19.45 2.60
N CYS A 30 -11.55 18.58 3.61
CA CYS A 30 -12.70 18.03 4.34
C CYS A 30 -13.35 19.07 5.27
N ALA A 31 -12.55 19.89 5.98
CA ALA A 31 -13.03 20.93 6.87
C ALA A 31 -13.77 22.06 6.10
N GLN A 32 -13.32 22.37 4.88
CA GLN A 32 -14.01 23.32 3.99
C GLN A 32 -15.42 22.83 3.62
N CYS A 33 -15.60 21.51 3.46
CA CYS A 33 -16.91 20.91 3.20
C CYS A 33 -17.83 20.95 4.43
N GLN A 34 -17.28 20.77 5.64
CA GLN A 34 -18.04 20.83 6.89
C GLN A 34 -18.46 22.28 7.25
N ALA A 35 -17.59 23.26 6.96
CA ALA A 35 -17.86 24.67 7.20
C ALA A 35 -18.91 25.28 6.26
N CYS A 36 -19.20 24.64 5.12
CA CYS A 36 -20.10 25.20 4.11
C CYS A 36 -21.57 25.25 4.55
N GLY A 37 -21.98 24.56 5.63
CA GLY A 37 -23.31 24.67 6.27
C GLY A 37 -24.54 24.38 5.37
N CYS A 38 -24.34 24.13 4.08
CA CYS A 38 -25.36 24.01 3.06
C CYS A 38 -25.76 22.54 2.88
N CYS A 39 -26.55 22.03 3.82
CA CYS A 39 -27.23 20.74 3.72
C CYS A 39 -28.28 20.64 2.58
N LYS A 40 -28.33 21.59 1.63
CA LYS A 40 -29.29 21.60 0.51
C LYS A 40 -28.68 21.32 -0.86
N CYS A 41 -27.36 21.23 -1.00
CA CYS A 41 -26.75 20.77 -2.24
C CYS A 41 -26.67 19.23 -2.24
N CYS A 42 -27.63 18.56 -2.87
CA CYS A 42 -27.68 17.08 -2.97
C CYS A 42 -26.39 16.47 -3.55
N SER A 43 -25.60 17.23 -4.32
CA SER A 43 -24.32 16.80 -4.87
C SER A 43 -23.21 16.63 -3.80
N CYS A 44 -23.28 17.35 -2.68
CA CYS A 44 -22.27 17.26 -1.62
C CYS A 44 -22.43 16.00 -0.75
N ARG A 45 -23.66 15.48 -0.60
CA ARG A 45 -23.90 14.23 0.15
C ARG A 45 -23.38 13.02 -0.61
N HIS A 46 -23.57 12.97 -1.93
CA HIS A 46 -22.96 11.94 -2.77
C HIS A 46 -21.44 12.05 -2.79
N LEU A 47 -20.88 13.26 -2.87
CA LEU A 47 -19.44 13.43 -2.80
C LEU A 47 -18.90 13.06 -1.41
N TYR A 48 -19.64 13.31 -0.33
CA TYR A 48 -19.29 12.88 1.02
C TYR A 48 -19.38 11.37 1.18
N ASP A 49 -20.43 10.71 0.71
CA ASP A 49 -20.57 9.25 0.82
C ASP A 49 -19.56 8.53 -0.09
N VAL A 50 -19.27 9.08 -1.27
CA VAL A 50 -18.16 8.61 -2.12
C VAL A 50 -16.83 8.89 -1.44
N CYS A 51 -16.56 10.08 -0.91
CA CYS A 51 -15.30 10.37 -0.21
C CYS A 51 -15.15 9.55 1.07
N ASN A 52 -16.22 9.29 1.82
CA ASN A 52 -16.18 8.56 3.07
C ASN A 52 -16.11 7.05 2.82
N GLY A 53 -16.82 6.55 1.81
CA GLY A 53 -16.69 5.18 1.33
C GLY A 53 -15.31 4.92 0.70
N LEU A 54 -14.82 5.83 -0.12
CA LEU A 54 -13.49 5.78 -0.70
C LEU A 54 -12.44 5.92 0.41
N ALA A 55 -12.56 6.87 1.33
CA ALA A 55 -11.66 7.02 2.48
C ALA A 55 -11.67 5.77 3.37
N LEU A 56 -12.81 5.20 3.72
CA LEU A 56 -12.87 3.95 4.49
C LEU A 56 -12.19 2.81 3.74
N VAL A 57 -12.46 2.64 2.44
CA VAL A 57 -11.82 1.58 1.63
C VAL A 57 -10.32 1.83 1.43
N LEU A 58 -9.90 3.10 1.33
CA LEU A 58 -8.53 3.51 1.05
C LEU A 58 -7.64 3.60 2.29
N PHE A 59 -8.20 3.93 3.45
CA PHE A 59 -7.46 4.06 4.69
C PHE A 59 -7.53 2.80 5.56
N GLN A 60 -8.55 1.94 5.40
CA GLN A 60 -8.63 0.71 6.18
C GLN A 60 -7.87 -0.47 5.58
N ARG A 61 -7.44 -0.37 4.31
CA ARG A 61 -6.68 -1.43 3.64
C ARG A 61 -5.21 -1.04 3.48
N PRO A 62 -4.27 -1.94 3.84
CA PRO A 62 -2.85 -1.72 3.56
C PRO A 62 -2.65 -1.48 2.06
N LEU A 63 -1.81 -0.51 1.70
CA LEU A 63 -1.49 -0.10 0.33
C LEU A 63 -2.66 0.40 -0.53
N ALA A 64 -3.86 0.61 0.00
CA ALA A 64 -4.95 1.12 -0.84
C ALA A 64 -4.71 2.56 -1.34
N GLY A 65 -3.96 3.37 -0.58
CA GLY A 65 -3.45 4.67 -1.05
C GLY A 65 -2.54 4.54 -2.29
N TYR A 66 -1.72 3.49 -2.37
CA TYR A 66 -0.90 3.21 -3.54
C TYR A 66 -1.72 2.78 -4.75
N VAL A 67 -2.74 1.93 -4.56
CA VAL A 67 -3.66 1.55 -5.63
C VAL A 67 -4.41 2.77 -6.18
N LEU A 68 -4.85 3.68 -5.30
CA LEU A 68 -5.45 4.94 -5.73
C LEU A 68 -4.48 5.79 -6.53
N LEU A 69 -3.23 5.90 -6.07
CA LEU A 69 -2.20 6.65 -6.78
C LEU A 69 -1.97 6.08 -8.19
N CYS A 70 -1.88 4.76 -8.32
CA CYS A 70 -1.76 4.09 -9.62
C CYS A 70 -3.01 4.28 -10.48
N ALA A 71 -4.22 4.32 -9.90
CA ALA A 71 -5.43 4.61 -10.67
C ALA A 71 -5.45 6.07 -11.16
N LEU A 72 -5.15 7.01 -10.25
CA LEU A 72 -5.20 8.45 -10.47
C LEU A 72 -4.22 8.90 -11.55
N PHE A 73 -3.02 8.32 -11.57
CA PHE A 73 -2.02 8.66 -12.59
C PHE A 73 -2.03 7.68 -13.76
N GLY A 74 -2.20 6.38 -13.51
CA GLY A 74 -2.12 5.34 -14.54
C GLY A 74 -3.20 5.48 -15.61
N VAL A 75 -4.45 5.80 -15.23
CA VAL A 75 -5.53 5.99 -16.21
C VAL A 75 -5.25 7.18 -17.14
N PRO A 76 -4.90 8.39 -16.64
CA PRO A 76 -4.45 9.49 -17.49
C PRO A 76 -3.21 9.18 -18.33
N ILE A 77 -2.20 8.49 -17.78
CA ILE A 77 -0.99 8.10 -18.54
C ILE A 77 -1.38 7.25 -19.74
N VAL A 78 -2.23 6.24 -19.54
CA VAL A 78 -2.71 5.37 -20.63
C VAL A 78 -3.54 6.16 -21.64
N ALA A 79 -4.44 7.03 -21.16
CA ALA A 79 -5.28 7.85 -22.04
C ALA A 79 -4.45 8.81 -22.91
N PHE A 80 -3.57 9.62 -22.30
CA PHE A 80 -2.73 10.57 -23.03
C PHE A 80 -1.67 9.88 -23.89
N GLY A 81 -1.11 8.77 -23.43
CA GLY A 81 -0.19 7.95 -24.24
C GLY A 81 -0.89 7.40 -25.48
N THR A 82 -2.13 6.92 -25.34
CA THR A 82 -2.92 6.40 -26.47
C THR A 82 -3.26 7.50 -27.47
N VAL A 83 -3.77 8.65 -27.00
CA VAL A 83 -4.07 9.79 -27.90
C VAL A 83 -2.79 10.32 -28.54
N GLY A 84 -1.68 10.38 -27.80
CA GLY A 84 -0.36 10.76 -28.30
C GLY A 84 0.14 9.82 -29.40
N LEU A 85 -0.05 8.52 -29.24
CA LEU A 85 0.36 7.51 -30.22
C LEU A 85 -0.29 7.73 -31.59
N PHE A 86 -1.57 8.14 -31.61
CA PHE A 86 -2.33 8.42 -32.83
C PHE A 86 -2.24 9.90 -33.30
N ALA A 87 -1.47 10.75 -32.62
CA ALA A 87 -1.33 12.14 -33.02
C ALA A 87 -0.36 12.29 -34.20
N PRO A 88 -0.58 13.21 -35.17
CA PRO A 88 0.30 13.39 -36.34
C PRO A 88 1.78 13.68 -36.02
N ALA A 89 2.07 14.12 -34.79
CA ALA A 89 3.42 14.34 -34.31
C ALA A 89 4.22 13.02 -34.16
N SER A 90 3.54 11.90 -33.89
CA SER A 90 4.18 10.59 -33.71
C SER A 90 4.79 10.05 -35.01
N GLU A 91 4.15 10.34 -36.15
CA GLU A 91 4.63 9.94 -37.49
C GLU A 91 5.95 10.62 -37.86
N LYS A 92 6.14 11.87 -37.42
CA LYS A 92 7.33 12.67 -37.76
C LYS A 92 8.51 12.42 -36.83
N CYS A 93 8.25 11.89 -35.64
CA CYS A 93 9.25 11.74 -34.59
C CYS A 93 9.16 10.36 -33.94
N HIS A 94 9.99 9.43 -34.42
CA HIS A 94 9.94 8.02 -34.01
C HIS A 94 10.08 7.82 -32.49
N GLY A 95 10.90 8.66 -31.82
CA GLY A 95 11.07 8.62 -30.36
C GLY A 95 9.76 8.84 -29.58
N LEU A 96 8.83 9.65 -30.11
CA LEU A 96 7.52 9.88 -29.49
C LEU A 96 6.65 8.63 -29.50
N THR A 97 6.68 7.88 -30.60
CA THR A 97 5.91 6.63 -30.74
C THR A 97 6.39 5.62 -29.68
N THR A 98 7.70 5.44 -29.56
CA THR A 98 8.30 4.53 -28.56
C THR A 98 8.01 4.98 -27.13
N ALA A 99 8.13 6.29 -26.85
CA ALA A 99 7.84 6.84 -25.53
C ALA A 99 6.35 6.65 -25.15
N SER A 100 5.42 6.95 -26.06
CA SER A 100 3.97 6.75 -25.84
C SER A 100 3.62 5.29 -25.61
N ALA A 101 4.11 4.38 -26.45
CA ALA A 101 3.89 2.95 -26.28
C ALA A 101 4.41 2.46 -24.92
N GLY A 102 5.62 2.89 -24.53
CA GLY A 102 6.18 2.55 -23.23
C GLY A 102 5.40 3.15 -22.06
N CYS A 103 4.91 4.39 -22.15
CA CYS A 103 4.03 4.99 -21.14
C CYS A 103 2.73 4.19 -20.96
N ILE A 104 2.10 3.75 -22.05
CA ILE A 104 0.88 2.93 -21.99
C ILE A 104 1.16 1.62 -21.25
N VAL A 105 2.19 0.88 -21.68
CA VAL A 105 2.56 -0.42 -21.10
C VAL A 105 2.88 -0.26 -19.61
N LEU A 106 3.69 0.73 -19.25
CA LEU A 106 4.08 0.96 -17.86
C LEU A 106 2.92 1.45 -17.01
N GLY A 107 2.02 2.27 -17.53
CA GLY A 107 0.79 2.67 -16.84
C GLY A 107 -0.08 1.47 -16.46
N VAL A 108 -0.25 0.53 -17.40
CA VAL A 108 -0.98 -0.73 -17.15
C VAL A 108 -0.23 -1.60 -16.14
N LEU A 109 1.08 -1.77 -16.28
CA LEU A 109 1.89 -2.56 -15.36
C LEU A 109 1.83 -2.02 -13.93
N HIS A 110 2.02 -0.70 -13.73
CA HIS A 110 1.92 -0.08 -12.41
C HIS A 110 0.56 -0.35 -11.76
N PHE A 111 -0.53 -0.22 -12.52
CA PHE A 111 -1.87 -0.51 -12.01
C PHE A 111 -2.07 -1.98 -11.66
N ALA A 112 -1.61 -2.89 -12.53
CA ALA A 112 -1.70 -4.33 -12.31
C ALA A 112 -0.90 -4.79 -11.08
N PHE A 113 0.34 -4.30 -10.92
CA PHE A 113 1.18 -4.59 -9.76
C PHE A 113 0.59 -4.02 -8.46
N ALA A 114 0.00 -2.82 -8.50
CA ALA A 114 -0.66 -2.25 -7.34
C ALA A 114 -1.82 -3.13 -6.84
N ILE A 115 -2.66 -3.64 -7.75
CA ILE A 115 -3.72 -4.60 -7.42
C ILE A 115 -3.13 -5.92 -6.91
N HIS A 116 -2.06 -6.42 -7.55
CA HIS A 116 -1.39 -7.65 -7.16
C HIS A 116 -0.86 -7.57 -5.72
N PHE A 117 -0.14 -6.51 -5.36
CA PHE A 117 0.39 -6.33 -4.00
C PHE A 117 -0.73 -6.17 -2.97
N GLN A 118 -1.80 -5.44 -3.32
CA GLN A 118 -2.96 -5.34 -2.43
C GLN A 118 -3.60 -6.71 -2.18
N ARG A 119 -3.74 -7.54 -3.22
CA ARG A 119 -4.28 -8.91 -3.08
C ARG A 119 -3.37 -9.81 -2.25
N GLN A 120 -2.06 -9.77 -2.48
CA GLN A 120 -1.08 -10.58 -1.74
C GLN A 120 -1.06 -10.23 -0.25
N LEU A 121 -1.24 -8.96 0.11
CA LEU A 121 -1.31 -8.57 1.52
C LEU A 121 -2.61 -8.97 2.19
N MET A 122 -3.71 -9.02 1.43
CA MET A 122 -5.02 -9.41 1.95
C MET A 122 -5.19 -10.93 2.02
N SER A 123 -4.43 -11.73 1.24
CA SER A 123 -4.70 -13.15 1.00
C SER A 123 -4.48 -14.07 2.21
N GLY A 124 -3.91 -13.60 3.32
CA GLY A 124 -3.70 -14.45 4.49
C GLY A 124 -4.33 -13.93 5.78
N PHE A 125 -5.17 -12.90 5.73
CA PHE A 125 -6.03 -12.56 6.86
C PHE A 125 -7.21 -13.54 6.87
N HIS A 126 -7.06 -14.66 7.60
CA HIS A 126 -8.21 -15.43 8.03
C HIS A 126 -8.97 -14.57 9.02
N TRP A 127 -10.12 -14.05 8.59
CA TRP A 127 -11.07 -13.44 9.49
C TRP A 127 -11.68 -14.57 10.29
N ASP A 128 -11.12 -14.87 11.46
CA ASP A 128 -11.81 -15.70 12.44
C ASP A 128 -13.03 -14.89 12.93
N GLU A 129 -14.13 -15.00 12.19
CA GLU A 129 -15.41 -14.37 12.50
C GLU A 129 -15.95 -14.82 13.87
N ASP A 130 -15.53 -15.99 14.35
CA ASP A 130 -16.10 -16.63 15.53
C ASP A 130 -15.61 -16.09 16.88
N THR A 131 -14.50 -15.35 16.94
CA THR A 131 -13.96 -14.88 18.24
C THR A 131 -14.28 -13.43 18.57
N GLY A 132 -14.70 -12.60 17.60
CA GLY A 132 -15.18 -11.21 17.80
C GLY A 132 -14.19 -10.22 18.46
N ILE A 133 -13.07 -10.71 19.00
CA ILE A 133 -12.05 -9.95 19.73
C ILE A 133 -10.73 -10.16 18.98
N VAL A 134 -10.64 -9.60 17.77
CA VAL A 134 -9.34 -9.45 17.11
C VAL A 134 -8.56 -8.38 17.87
N ASN A 135 -7.52 -8.81 18.60
CA ASN A 135 -6.62 -7.89 19.28
C ASN A 135 -5.94 -7.00 18.21
N LYS A 136 -6.34 -5.73 18.13
CA LYS A 136 -5.87 -4.79 17.10
C LYS A 136 -4.35 -4.72 17.02
N ALA A 137 -3.68 -4.75 18.18
CA ALA A 137 -2.22 -4.75 18.27
C ALA A 137 -1.59 -5.97 17.57
N GLN A 138 -2.17 -7.17 17.75
CA GLN A 138 -1.66 -8.37 17.09
C GLN A 138 -1.82 -8.29 15.56
N ARG A 139 -2.94 -7.74 15.08
CA ARG A 139 -3.19 -7.55 13.65
C ARG A 139 -2.17 -6.63 12.99
N GLU A 140 -1.75 -5.57 13.67
CA GLU A 140 -0.78 -4.60 13.16
C GLU A 140 0.64 -5.21 13.08
N ILE A 141 1.04 -5.97 14.11
CA ILE A 141 2.31 -6.72 14.12
C ILE A 141 2.34 -7.74 12.98
N ASP A 142 1.27 -8.52 12.81
CA ASP A 142 1.18 -9.53 11.75
C ASP A 142 1.21 -8.88 10.36
N LEU A 143 0.58 -7.72 10.20
CA LEU A 143 0.59 -6.97 8.94
C LEU A 143 2.00 -6.47 8.59
N ALA A 144 2.75 -5.94 9.56
CA ALA A 144 4.12 -5.49 9.35
C ALA A 144 5.05 -6.66 8.97
N ALA A 145 4.96 -7.78 9.70
CA ALA A 145 5.74 -8.98 9.41
C ALA A 145 5.44 -9.55 8.01
N ARG A 146 4.17 -9.58 7.61
CA ARG A 146 3.76 -10.03 6.27
C ARG A 146 4.22 -9.07 5.18
N THR A 147 4.12 -7.76 5.41
CA THR A 147 4.62 -6.76 4.46
C THR A 147 6.10 -6.97 4.21
N TRP A 148 6.87 -7.19 5.28
CA TRP A 148 8.31 -7.51 5.17
C TRP A 148 8.56 -8.82 4.41
N HIS A 149 7.76 -9.86 4.67
CA HIS A 149 7.85 -11.12 3.96
C HIS A 149 7.57 -10.96 2.45
N VAL A 150 6.55 -10.18 2.08
CA VAL A 150 6.25 -9.87 0.68
C VAL A 150 7.42 -9.10 0.05
N LEU A 151 7.96 -8.08 0.73
CA LEU A 151 9.08 -7.29 0.21
C LEU A 151 10.34 -8.12 -0.07
N LEU A 152 10.62 -9.13 0.76
CA LEU A 152 11.84 -9.95 0.62
C LEU A 152 11.67 -11.16 -0.29
N TYR A 153 10.49 -11.77 -0.31
CA TYR A 153 10.28 -13.09 -0.92
C TYR A 153 9.30 -13.10 -2.10
N ASP A 154 8.59 -12.00 -2.35
CA ASP A 154 7.67 -11.93 -3.49
C ASP A 154 8.42 -11.63 -4.79
N VAL A 155 8.37 -12.59 -5.72
CA VAL A 155 8.98 -12.47 -7.05
C VAL A 155 8.39 -11.28 -7.83
N GLY A 156 7.09 -11.00 -7.65
CA GLY A 156 6.43 -9.85 -8.26
C GLY A 156 7.03 -8.53 -7.80
N PHE A 157 7.30 -8.39 -6.49
CA PHE A 157 7.99 -7.23 -5.94
C PHE A 157 9.40 -7.08 -6.48
N CYS A 158 10.17 -8.17 -6.56
CA CYS A 158 11.51 -8.16 -7.13
C CYS A 158 11.52 -7.70 -8.61
N LEU A 159 10.52 -8.08 -9.40
CA LEU A 159 10.37 -7.64 -10.79
C LEU A 159 9.84 -6.20 -10.90
N TYR A 160 9.09 -5.74 -9.92
CA TYR A 160 8.50 -4.41 -9.91
C TYR A 160 9.55 -3.31 -9.70
N VAL A 161 10.55 -3.51 -8.83
CA VAL A 161 11.62 -2.53 -8.58
C VAL A 161 12.37 -2.11 -9.86
N PRO A 162 12.90 -3.03 -10.70
CA PRO A 162 13.54 -2.63 -11.96
C PRO A 162 12.55 -2.03 -12.95
N THR A 163 11.29 -2.50 -12.98
CA THR A 163 10.23 -1.90 -13.80
C THR A 163 10.00 -0.43 -13.43
N PHE A 164 10.04 -0.12 -12.14
CA PHE A 164 9.90 1.24 -11.62
C PHE A 164 11.11 2.14 -11.96
N LEU A 165 12.33 1.61 -11.85
CA LEU A 165 13.53 2.36 -12.27
C LEU A 165 13.52 2.62 -13.78
N PHE A 166 13.13 1.62 -14.56
CA PHE A 166 12.96 1.74 -16.00
C PHE A 166 11.90 2.77 -16.36
N SER A 167 10.76 2.80 -15.65
CA SER A 167 9.70 3.78 -15.93
C SER A 167 10.14 5.22 -15.68
N PHE A 168 10.95 5.46 -14.64
CA PHE A 168 11.54 6.76 -14.39
C PHE A 168 12.51 7.19 -15.49
N GLY A 169 13.39 6.28 -15.93
CA GLY A 169 14.32 6.52 -17.04
C GLY A 169 13.60 6.79 -18.36
N LEU A 170 12.57 5.99 -18.68
CA LEU A 170 11.73 6.21 -19.86
C LEU A 170 10.97 7.54 -19.77
N GLY A 171 10.50 7.93 -18.58
CA GLY A 171 9.86 9.22 -18.34
C GLY A 171 10.79 10.39 -18.69
N LEU A 172 12.04 10.36 -18.22
CA LEU A 172 13.04 11.39 -18.53
C LEU A 172 13.36 11.46 -20.03
N TRP A 173 13.61 10.31 -20.65
CA TRP A 173 13.91 10.24 -22.09
C TRP A 173 12.71 10.67 -22.95
N GLY A 174 11.51 10.25 -22.56
CA GLY A 174 10.27 10.62 -23.22
C GLY A 174 9.95 12.11 -23.08
N LEU A 175 10.24 12.71 -21.93
CA LEU A 175 10.09 14.15 -21.70
C LEU A 175 11.04 14.95 -22.61
N ALA A 176 12.31 14.55 -22.69
CA ALA A 176 13.29 15.17 -23.60
C ALA A 176 12.85 15.07 -25.06
N SER A 177 12.36 13.89 -25.48
CA SER A 177 11.84 13.66 -26.83
C SER A 177 10.59 14.49 -27.12
N ALA A 178 9.67 14.62 -26.17
CA ALA A 178 8.47 15.43 -26.27
C ALA A 178 8.77 16.92 -26.43
N MET A 179 9.75 17.44 -25.69
CA MET A 179 10.22 18.82 -25.82
C MET A 179 10.89 19.06 -27.18
N TYR A 180 11.77 18.15 -27.61
CA TYR A 180 12.46 18.28 -28.91
C TYR A 180 11.48 18.27 -30.08
N CYS A 181 10.45 17.40 -30.02
CA CYS A 181 9.45 17.26 -31.09
C CYS A 181 8.20 18.14 -30.90
N GLY A 182 8.16 18.99 -29.87
CA GLY A 182 7.10 19.99 -29.66
C GLY A 182 5.71 19.40 -29.42
N SER A 183 5.59 18.26 -28.74
CA SER A 183 4.30 17.57 -28.57
C SER A 183 3.77 17.64 -27.14
N GLY A 184 2.70 18.42 -26.93
CA GLY A 184 2.08 18.62 -25.61
C GLY A 184 1.46 17.36 -25.00
N LEU A 185 0.80 16.50 -25.81
CA LEU A 185 0.19 15.26 -25.31
C LEU A 185 1.24 14.27 -24.78
N HIS A 186 2.36 14.14 -25.50
CA HIS A 186 3.48 13.30 -25.08
C HIS A 186 4.14 13.85 -23.82
N LEU A 187 4.29 15.18 -23.73
CA LEU A 187 4.82 15.86 -22.56
C LEU A 187 3.95 15.58 -21.31
N LEU A 188 2.62 15.60 -21.47
CA LEU A 188 1.69 15.27 -20.38
C LEU A 188 1.83 13.80 -19.95
N ALA A 189 1.85 12.85 -20.90
CA ALA A 189 1.96 11.43 -20.58
C ALA A 189 3.27 11.09 -19.84
N THR A 190 4.41 11.58 -20.33
CA THR A 190 5.73 11.32 -19.74
C THR A 190 5.91 12.08 -18.41
N GLY A 191 5.41 13.32 -18.35
CA GLY A 191 5.38 14.10 -17.11
C GLY A 191 4.54 13.44 -16.02
N LEU A 192 3.36 12.92 -16.35
CA LEU A 192 2.52 12.16 -15.41
C LEU A 192 3.18 10.86 -14.96
N LEU A 193 3.90 10.16 -15.85
CA LEU A 193 4.67 8.97 -15.49
C LEU A 193 5.77 9.30 -14.47
N MET A 194 6.50 10.39 -14.67
CA MET A 194 7.51 10.87 -13.71
C MET A 194 6.90 11.33 -12.39
N ALA A 195 5.78 12.06 -12.44
CA ALA A 195 5.06 12.50 -11.25
C ALA A 195 4.56 11.29 -10.45
N HIS A 196 3.99 10.28 -11.12
CA HIS A 196 3.59 9.01 -10.51
C HIS A 196 4.77 8.34 -9.82
N GLY A 197 5.90 8.17 -10.52
CA GLY A 197 7.11 7.58 -9.93
C GLY A 197 7.55 8.33 -8.68
N THR A 198 7.61 9.66 -8.74
CA THR A 198 7.99 10.51 -7.61
C THR A 198 7.04 10.36 -6.42
N CYS A 199 5.73 10.47 -6.65
CA CYS A 199 4.72 10.29 -5.61
C CYS A 199 4.72 8.88 -5.01
N ALA A 200 4.92 7.85 -5.83
CA ALA A 200 4.98 6.47 -5.38
C ALA A 200 6.21 6.21 -4.50
N LEU A 201 7.37 6.79 -4.86
CA LEU A 201 8.57 6.72 -4.04
C LEU A 201 8.35 7.41 -2.69
N PHE A 202 7.80 8.63 -2.68
CA PHE A 202 7.47 9.33 -1.43
C PHE A 202 6.46 8.56 -0.59
N TYR A 203 5.42 8.00 -1.20
CA TYR A 203 4.44 7.16 -0.52
C TYR A 203 5.13 5.95 0.13
N PHE A 204 5.99 5.24 -0.60
CA PHE A 204 6.70 4.08 -0.08
C PHE A 204 7.63 4.44 1.09
N ILE A 205 8.37 5.55 0.99
CA ILE A 205 9.21 6.06 2.07
C ILE A 205 8.35 6.40 3.28
N CYS A 206 7.29 7.18 3.11
CA CYS A 206 6.37 7.55 4.20
C CYS A 206 5.78 6.31 4.88
N CYS A 207 5.26 5.35 4.11
CA CYS A 207 4.71 4.11 4.65
C CYS A 207 5.78 3.31 5.42
N THR A 208 6.98 3.17 4.88
CA THR A 208 8.08 2.45 5.54
C THR A 208 8.51 3.14 6.83
N CYS A 209 8.59 4.47 6.82
CA CYS A 209 8.91 5.26 8.02
C CYS A 209 7.83 5.13 9.09
N VAL A 210 6.55 5.24 8.73
CA VAL A 210 5.44 5.09 9.69
C VAL A 210 5.42 3.68 10.28
N VAL A 211 5.51 2.64 9.46
CA VAL A 211 5.54 1.24 9.93
C VAL A 211 6.73 1.00 10.86
N SER A 212 7.91 1.52 10.54
CA SER A 212 9.11 1.35 11.36
C SER A 212 9.03 2.14 12.68
N CYS A 213 8.60 3.41 12.64
CA CYS A 213 8.55 4.27 13.82
C CYS A 213 7.42 3.89 14.77
N CYS A 214 6.21 3.63 14.26
CA CYS A 214 5.06 3.24 15.07
C CYS A 214 5.24 1.82 15.62
N GLY A 215 5.73 0.88 14.80
CA GLY A 215 5.99 -0.49 15.24
C GLY A 215 7.03 -0.56 16.37
N MET A 216 8.08 0.26 16.33
CA MET A 216 9.05 0.33 17.43
C MET A 216 8.49 1.00 18.70
N ALA A 217 7.64 2.03 18.55
CA ALA A 217 7.03 2.70 19.69
C ALA A 217 6.09 1.75 20.45
N GLU A 218 5.29 0.97 19.72
CA GLU A 218 4.40 -0.02 20.32
C GLU A 218 5.17 -1.18 20.96
N TRP A 219 6.25 -1.64 20.33
CA TRP A 219 7.09 -2.68 20.93
C TRP A 219 7.73 -2.21 22.25
N THR A 220 8.24 -0.98 22.30
CA THR A 220 8.85 -0.44 23.52
C THR A 220 7.82 -0.14 24.61
N LEU A 221 6.64 0.40 24.27
CA LEU A 221 5.56 0.63 25.22
C LEU A 221 4.92 -0.68 25.71
N GLY A 222 4.80 -1.68 24.84
CA GLY A 222 4.32 -3.02 25.20
C GLY A 222 5.24 -3.71 26.19
N LEU A 223 6.57 -3.61 25.99
CA LEU A 223 7.56 -4.10 26.95
C LEU A 223 7.44 -3.36 28.30
N ALA A 224 7.31 -2.04 28.27
CA ALA A 224 7.13 -1.23 29.48
C ALA A 224 5.85 -1.63 30.24
N ALA A 225 4.73 -1.82 29.53
CA ALA A 225 3.47 -2.26 30.12
C ALA A 225 3.56 -3.67 30.71
N SER A 226 4.24 -4.61 30.03
CA SER A 226 4.45 -5.97 30.56
C SER A 226 5.38 -5.99 31.78
N SER A 227 6.38 -5.11 31.83
CA SER A 227 7.32 -5.01 32.96
C SER A 227 6.70 -4.38 34.22
N GLY A 228 5.55 -3.70 34.11
CA GLY A 228 4.83 -3.11 35.23
C GLY A 228 3.85 -4.06 35.93
N VAL A 229 3.58 -5.24 35.36
CA VAL A 229 2.62 -6.24 35.89
C VAL A 229 3.36 -7.42 36.51
N GLU A 230 4.46 -7.16 37.22
CA GLU A 230 5.19 -8.17 38.00
C GLU A 230 5.49 -7.66 39.43
N ALA A 231 4.45 -7.24 40.15
CA ALA A 231 4.59 -6.95 41.58
C ALA A 231 3.42 -7.39 42.48
N ASN A 232 2.30 -7.91 41.97
CA ASN A 232 1.19 -8.36 42.82
C ASN A 232 0.26 -9.38 42.14
N THR A 233 0.79 -10.46 41.59
CA THR A 233 -0.01 -11.68 41.39
C THR A 233 0.09 -12.50 42.67
N PRO A 234 -1.00 -12.68 43.44
CA PRO A 234 -1.02 -13.66 44.52
C PRO A 234 -0.73 -15.04 43.93
N GLN A 235 0.19 -15.72 44.59
CA GLN A 235 0.57 -17.12 44.45
C GLN A 235 -0.60 -17.99 43.96
N TYR A 236 -0.74 -18.16 42.65
CA TYR A 236 -1.68 -19.12 42.08
C TYR A 236 -1.11 -20.49 42.40
N GLY A 237 -1.87 -21.25 43.17
CA GLY A 237 -1.49 -22.57 43.65
C GLY A 237 -0.94 -23.42 42.50
N THR A 238 0.03 -24.24 42.87
CA THR A 238 0.42 -25.46 42.19
C THR A 238 -0.77 -26.11 41.50
N HIS A 239 -0.96 -25.83 40.21
CA HIS A 239 -1.70 -26.73 39.34
C HIS A 239 -0.85 -27.99 39.28
N GLU A 240 -1.31 -29.02 40.00
CA GLU A 240 -0.93 -30.39 39.74
C GLU A 240 -0.95 -30.60 38.22
N VAL A 241 0.15 -31.17 37.74
CA VAL A 241 0.30 -31.66 36.38
C VAL A 241 -0.78 -32.70 36.16
N GLY A 242 -1.94 -32.26 35.68
CA GLY A 242 -3.00 -33.11 35.19
C GLY A 242 -2.41 -33.99 34.10
N ALA A 243 -2.54 -35.30 34.31
CA ALA A 243 -2.05 -36.35 33.44
C ALA A 243 -2.34 -36.07 31.95
N PRO A 244 -1.46 -36.51 31.03
CA PRO A 244 -1.72 -36.39 29.60
C PRO A 244 -3.08 -37.00 29.28
N VAL A 245 -3.99 -36.16 28.77
CA VAL A 245 -5.23 -36.62 28.14
C VAL A 245 -4.83 -37.48 26.97
N ALA A 246 -5.00 -38.79 27.12
CA ALA A 246 -4.79 -39.76 26.06
C ALA A 246 -5.68 -39.35 24.88
N VAL A 247 -5.03 -38.93 23.79
CA VAL A 247 -5.66 -38.78 22.49
C VAL A 247 -6.20 -40.16 22.13
N ALA A 248 -7.52 -40.32 22.17
CA ALA A 248 -8.17 -41.53 21.69
C ALA A 248 -7.78 -41.74 20.22
N GLN A 249 -6.96 -42.75 19.97
CA GLN A 249 -6.70 -43.21 18.60
C GLN A 249 -8.03 -43.62 17.99
N ALA A 250 -8.39 -42.97 16.89
CA ALA A 250 -9.52 -43.35 16.06
C ALA A 250 -9.32 -44.81 15.62
N VAL A 251 -10.18 -45.69 16.10
CA VAL A 251 -10.22 -47.10 15.69
C VAL A 251 -10.63 -47.13 14.21
N PRO A 252 -9.82 -47.71 13.31
CA PRO A 252 -10.20 -47.84 11.91
C PRO A 252 -11.43 -48.76 11.77
N PRO A 253 -12.38 -48.45 10.88
CA PRO A 253 -13.57 -49.27 10.67
C PRO A 253 -13.17 -50.67 10.18
N ALA A 254 -13.74 -51.68 10.83
CA ALA A 254 -13.53 -53.09 10.50
C ALA A 254 -13.92 -53.38 9.05
N ALA A 255 -13.00 -54.03 8.32
CA ALA A 255 -13.24 -54.49 6.95
C ALA A 255 -14.40 -55.50 6.95
N THR A 256 -15.47 -55.16 6.24
CA THR A 256 -16.57 -56.07 5.94
C THR A 256 -16.08 -57.17 5.00
N ALA A 257 -16.21 -58.42 5.42
CA ALA A 257 -15.90 -59.60 4.62
C ALA A 257 -16.82 -59.68 3.39
N PRO A 258 -16.32 -60.17 2.24
CA PRO A 258 -17.13 -60.35 1.04
C PRO A 258 -18.14 -61.48 1.25
N ALA A 259 -19.38 -61.24 0.81
CA ALA A 259 -20.42 -62.25 0.76
C ALA A 259 -20.04 -63.35 -0.25
N ALA A 260 -20.22 -64.61 0.17
CA ALA A 260 -20.07 -65.80 -0.64
C ALA A 260 -21.36 -66.11 -1.42
#